data_AF-A0A358HTK2-F1
#
_entry.id   AF-A0A358HTK2-F1
#
_cell.length_a   1.000
_cell.length_b   1.000
_cell.length_c   1.000
_cell.angle_alpha   90.00
_cell.angle_beta   90.00
_cell.angle_gamma   90.00
#
_symmetry.space_group_name_H-M   'P 1'
#
loop_
_entity.id
_entity.type
_entity.pdbx_description
1 polymer ?
#
loop_
_entity_poly.entity_id
_entity_poly.type
_entity_poly.pdbx_seq_one_letter_code
_entity_poly.pdbx_strand_id
1 'polypeptide(L)'
;MTHYDWGSGAIVTPEEPKKKKNVQIIPAQTDLKRRAVNFVKGFDINLSPEQLEELENVVQRSTETFVRDVGKELMDCRKIVIGALGDKSRRPEAVAACGDLAYSVKALGGTFQYPLMTQIAKSMESFVADRTTANEKQLLVSQLHIDSLYVILASRVTGFGTTVEQATVAALTKLAERYELPRE
;
A
#
# COMPACT_ATOMS: atom_id res chain seq x y z
N MET A 1 -53.55 24.03 25.82
CA MET A 1 -54.30 25.30 25.76
C MET A 1 -54.57 25.61 24.30
N THR A 2 -55.83 25.52 23.89
CA THR A 2 -56.30 26.02 22.60
C THR A 2 -56.25 27.54 22.63
N HIS A 3 -55.77 28.17 21.56
CA HIS A 3 -55.79 29.62 21.44
C HIS A 3 -56.55 29.99 20.17
N TYR A 4 -57.31 31.09 20.27
CA TYR A 4 -58.13 31.60 19.18
C TYR A 4 -57.27 32.51 18.31
N ASP A 5 -57.12 32.17 17.04
CA ASP A 5 -56.37 32.99 16.09
C ASP A 5 -57.28 34.05 15.48
N TRP A 6 -57.06 35.31 15.87
CA TRP A 6 -57.85 36.46 15.42
C TRP A 6 -57.61 36.85 13.95
N GLY A 7 -56.60 36.30 13.28
CA GLY A 7 -56.33 36.54 11.86
C GLY A 7 -57.11 35.62 10.92
N SER A 8 -57.40 34.38 11.34
CA SER A 8 -58.02 33.35 10.50
C SER A 8 -59.42 32.93 10.96
N GLY A 9 -59.86 33.36 12.16
CA GLY A 9 -61.20 33.07 12.71
C GLY A 9 -61.40 31.62 13.15
N ALA A 10 -60.33 30.83 13.27
CA ALA A 10 -60.39 29.42 13.63
C ALA A 10 -59.72 29.12 15.00
N ILE A 11 -60.22 28.10 15.68
CA ILE A 11 -59.62 27.58 16.92
C ILE A 11 -58.52 26.59 16.51
N VAL A 12 -57.26 26.94 16.80
CA VAL A 12 -56.12 26.07 16.51
C VAL A 12 -55.78 25.22 17.73
N THR A 13 -55.96 23.90 17.60
CA THR A 13 -55.47 22.90 18.55
C THR A 13 -54.02 22.51 18.22
N PRO A 14 -53.11 22.38 19.21
CA PRO A 14 -51.74 21.92 18.95
C PRO A 14 -51.75 20.49 18.43
N GLU A 15 -51.01 20.23 17.34
CA GLU A 15 -50.84 18.87 16.80
C GLU A 15 -50.15 17.94 17.82
N GLU A 16 -50.66 16.71 17.94
CA GLU A 16 -50.08 15.70 18.83
C GLU A 16 -48.68 15.27 18.37
N PRO A 17 -47.73 15.06 19.29
CA PRO A 17 -46.36 14.69 18.93
C PRO A 17 -46.32 13.30 18.28
N LYS A 18 -45.90 13.25 17.01
CA LYS A 18 -45.72 12.01 16.22
C LYS A 18 -44.79 11.03 16.96
N LYS A 19 -45.27 9.79 17.19
CA LYS A 19 -44.50 8.68 17.80
C LYS A 19 -43.17 8.46 17.05
N LYS A 20 -42.05 8.51 17.78
CA LYS A 20 -40.72 8.20 17.25
C LYS A 20 -40.64 6.73 16.85
N LYS A 21 -40.30 6.46 15.58
CA LYS A 21 -40.01 5.09 15.09
C LYS A 21 -38.82 4.51 15.85
N ASN A 22 -38.89 3.25 16.25
CA ASN A 22 -37.77 2.52 16.85
C ASN A 22 -36.66 2.37 15.80
N VAL A 23 -35.62 3.20 15.89
CA VAL A 23 -34.41 3.10 15.07
C VAL A 23 -33.37 2.33 15.88
N GLN A 24 -32.94 1.19 15.36
CA GLN A 24 -31.81 0.44 15.92
C GLN A 24 -30.53 0.90 15.21
N ILE A 25 -29.70 1.65 15.93
CA ILE A 25 -28.40 2.11 15.42
C ILE A 25 -27.42 0.94 15.54
N ILE A 26 -26.95 0.40 14.41
CA ILE A 26 -25.86 -0.57 14.38
C ILE A 26 -24.55 0.24 14.41
N PRO A 27 -23.76 0.23 15.50
CA PRO A 27 -22.52 0.98 15.56
C PRO A 27 -21.50 0.42 14.55
N ALA A 28 -20.75 1.32 13.90
CA ALA A 28 -19.68 0.94 12.99
C ALA A 28 -18.62 0.09 13.72
N GLN A 29 -18.19 -1.02 13.11
CA GLN A 29 -17.24 -1.99 13.68
C GLN A 29 -15.81 -1.45 13.91
N THR A 30 -15.60 -0.15 13.73
CA THR A 30 -14.31 0.54 13.82
C THR A 30 -14.24 1.48 15.01
N ASP A 31 -14.77 1.08 16.16
CA ASP A 31 -14.44 1.75 17.41
C ASP A 31 -12.99 1.36 17.81
N LEU A 32 -12.02 2.03 17.18
CA LEU A 32 -10.58 1.85 17.40
C LEU A 32 -10.22 1.98 18.88
N LYS A 33 -10.99 2.76 19.65
CA LYS A 33 -10.83 2.88 21.09
C LYS A 33 -11.10 1.57 21.82
N ARG A 34 -12.11 0.78 21.42
CA ARG A 34 -12.36 -0.57 21.96
C ARG A 34 -11.25 -1.57 21.62
N ARG A 35 -10.65 -1.46 20.44
CA ARG A 35 -9.45 -2.27 20.09
C ARG A 35 -8.23 -1.87 20.92
N ALA A 36 -8.03 -0.59 21.19
CA ALA A 36 -6.91 -0.10 22.00
C ALA A 36 -6.95 -0.61 23.45
N VAL A 37 -8.13 -0.78 24.06
CA VAL A 37 -8.22 -1.29 25.45
C VAL A 37 -7.80 -2.77 25.55
N ASN A 38 -7.95 -3.56 24.48
CA ASN A 38 -7.44 -4.94 24.44
C ASN A 38 -5.92 -5.02 24.19
N PHE A 39 -5.27 -3.94 23.79
CA PHE A 39 -3.81 -3.88 23.58
C PHE A 39 -3.03 -3.50 24.85
N VAL A 40 -3.69 -3.18 25.96
CA VAL A 40 -3.01 -2.87 27.25
C VAL A 40 -2.41 -4.12 27.91
N LYS A 41 -2.59 -5.32 27.32
CA LYS A 41 -1.81 -6.53 27.65
C LYS A 41 -0.91 -6.96 26.49
N GLY A 42 -0.25 -6.01 25.85
CA GLY A 42 0.94 -6.31 25.08
C GLY A 42 2.00 -6.87 26.03
N PHE A 43 2.18 -8.19 26.01
CA PHE A 43 3.32 -8.95 26.51
C PHE A 43 4.40 -8.08 27.21
N ASP A 44 4.39 -8.02 28.54
CA ASP A 44 5.58 -7.65 29.31
C ASP A 44 6.59 -8.79 29.16
N ILE A 45 7.25 -8.85 27.99
CA ILE A 45 8.37 -9.78 27.78
C ILE A 45 9.56 -9.16 28.48
N ASN A 46 9.74 -9.49 29.76
CA ASN A 46 11.06 -9.40 30.38
C ASN A 46 11.92 -10.52 29.78
N LEU A 47 12.43 -10.28 28.58
CA LEU A 47 13.39 -11.16 27.91
C LEU A 47 14.69 -11.15 28.73
N SER A 48 15.25 -12.34 28.99
CA SER A 48 16.61 -12.39 29.50
C SER A 48 17.58 -11.79 28.47
N PRO A 49 18.76 -11.31 28.88
CA PRO A 49 19.78 -10.82 27.94
C PRO A 49 20.11 -11.83 26.83
N GLU A 50 20.14 -13.12 27.17
CA GLU A 50 20.37 -14.21 26.21
C GLU A 50 19.24 -14.35 25.19
N GLN A 51 17.98 -14.20 25.61
CA GLN A 51 16.82 -14.26 24.71
C GLN A 51 16.74 -13.04 23.79
N LEU A 52 17.16 -11.86 24.26
CA LEU A 52 17.29 -10.66 23.43
C LEU A 52 18.32 -10.86 22.32
N GLU A 53 19.50 -11.39 22.66
CA GLU A 53 20.56 -11.67 21.70
C GLU A 53 20.13 -12.71 20.65
N GLU A 54 19.43 -13.77 21.08
CA GLU A 54 18.88 -14.77 20.14
C GLU A 54 17.85 -14.13 19.20
N LEU A 55 16.96 -13.27 19.71
CA LEU A 55 15.97 -12.53 18.93
C LEU A 55 16.64 -11.60 17.90
N GLU A 56 17.64 -10.81 18.31
CA GLU A 56 18.39 -9.93 17.42
C GLU A 56 19.07 -10.73 16.29
N ASN A 57 19.67 -11.87 16.62
CA ASN A 57 20.29 -12.76 15.64
C ASN A 57 19.27 -13.32 14.63
N VAL A 58 18.07 -13.70 15.09
CA VAL A 58 16.98 -14.17 14.21
C VAL A 58 16.50 -13.04 13.30
N VAL A 59 16.33 -11.82 13.83
CA VAL A 59 15.93 -10.64 13.05
C VAL A 59 16.98 -10.31 11.98
N GLN A 60 18.27 -10.34 12.34
CA GLN A 60 19.36 -10.07 11.41
C GLN A 60 19.43 -11.09 10.27
N ARG A 61 19.38 -12.39 10.60
CA ARG A 61 19.35 -13.47 9.59
C ARG A 61 18.15 -13.37 8.66
N SER A 62 16.98 -13.01 9.22
CA SER A 62 15.75 -12.83 8.43
C SER A 62 15.89 -11.64 7.47
N THR A 63 16.50 -10.55 7.92
CA THR A 63 16.77 -9.36 7.08
C THR A 63 17.72 -9.68 5.94
N GLU A 64 18.81 -10.42 6.20
CA GLU A 64 19.76 -10.83 5.17
C GLU A 64 19.13 -11.76 4.12
N THR A 65 18.30 -12.68 4.58
CA THR A 65 17.51 -13.58 3.73
C THR A 65 16.57 -12.78 2.83
N PHE A 66 15.82 -11.84 3.40
CA PHE A 66 14.96 -10.93 2.65
C PHE A 66 15.73 -10.16 1.56
N VAL A 67 16.86 -9.55 1.91
CA VAL A 67 17.67 -8.76 0.95
C VAL A 67 18.16 -9.64 -0.20
N ARG A 68 18.63 -10.85 0.10
CA ARG A 68 19.08 -11.81 -0.93
C ARG A 68 17.92 -12.22 -1.85
N ASP A 69 16.79 -12.59 -1.27
CA ASP A 69 15.66 -13.15 -2.00
C ASP A 69 15.02 -12.07 -2.90
N VAL A 70 14.79 -10.86 -2.38
CA VAL A 70 14.33 -9.72 -3.21
C VAL A 70 15.37 -9.33 -4.26
N GLY A 71 16.66 -9.36 -3.93
CA GLY A 71 17.72 -9.11 -4.90
C GLY A 71 17.66 -10.06 -6.10
N LYS A 72 17.36 -11.34 -5.84
CA LYS A 72 17.15 -12.35 -6.88
C LYS A 72 15.88 -12.07 -7.70
N GLU A 73 14.75 -11.80 -7.05
CA GLU A 73 13.49 -11.48 -7.73
C GLU A 73 13.64 -10.25 -8.66
N LEU A 74 14.33 -9.21 -8.20
CA LEU A 74 14.63 -8.02 -9.01
C LEU A 74 15.46 -8.36 -10.25
N MET A 75 16.51 -9.18 -10.08
CA MET A 75 17.36 -9.61 -11.19
C MET A 75 16.58 -10.44 -12.22
N ASP A 76 15.76 -11.37 -11.78
CA ASP A 76 15.00 -12.25 -12.66
C ASP A 76 13.88 -11.48 -13.39
N CYS A 77 13.15 -10.61 -12.69
CA CYS A 77 12.17 -9.71 -13.30
C CYS A 77 12.81 -8.80 -14.36
N ARG A 78 14.01 -8.23 -14.09
CA ARG A 78 14.73 -7.41 -15.07
C ARG A 78 15.03 -8.17 -16.36
N LYS A 79 15.49 -9.42 -16.26
CA LYS A 79 15.79 -10.26 -17.44
C LYS A 79 14.53 -10.49 -18.30
N ILE A 80 13.39 -10.73 -17.66
CA ILE A 80 12.11 -10.94 -18.35
C ILE A 80 11.69 -9.65 -19.08
N VAL A 81 11.74 -8.50 -18.41
CA VAL A 81 11.40 -7.20 -19.01
C VAL A 81 12.30 -6.86 -20.20
N ILE A 82 13.62 -7.07 -20.07
CA ILE A 82 14.57 -6.86 -21.19
C ILE A 82 14.25 -7.81 -22.35
N GLY A 83 13.91 -9.07 -22.07
CA GLY A 83 13.46 -10.01 -23.09
C GLY A 83 12.21 -9.51 -23.84
N ALA A 84 11.26 -8.91 -23.13
CA ALA A 84 10.02 -8.38 -23.70
C ALA A 84 10.18 -7.07 -24.49
N LEU A 85 11.28 -6.33 -24.27
CA LEU A 85 11.66 -5.20 -25.13
C LEU A 85 12.06 -5.69 -26.53
N GLY A 86 12.81 -6.78 -26.60
CA GLY A 86 13.26 -7.39 -27.87
C GLY A 86 12.21 -8.29 -28.54
N ASP A 87 11.27 -8.84 -27.77
CA ASP A 87 10.27 -9.79 -28.26
C ASP A 87 8.87 -9.46 -27.73
N LYS A 88 7.97 -9.08 -28.65
CA LYS A 88 6.59 -8.71 -28.32
C LYS A 88 5.78 -9.88 -27.72
N SER A 89 6.12 -11.12 -28.05
CA SER A 89 5.41 -12.31 -27.55
C SER A 89 5.60 -12.51 -26.04
N ARG A 90 6.68 -11.95 -25.48
CA ARG A 90 7.04 -12.06 -24.06
C ARG A 90 6.47 -10.94 -23.18
N ARG A 91 5.75 -9.98 -23.76
CA ARG A 91 5.19 -8.84 -23.03
C ARG A 91 4.18 -9.22 -21.95
N PRO A 92 3.28 -10.20 -22.16
CA PRO A 92 2.40 -10.68 -21.10
C PRO A 92 3.17 -11.27 -19.91
N GLU A 93 4.23 -12.06 -20.19
CA GLU A 93 5.12 -12.63 -19.17
C GLU A 93 5.78 -11.52 -18.34
N ALA A 94 6.27 -10.46 -18.99
CA ALA A 94 6.88 -9.33 -18.30
C ALA A 94 5.91 -8.56 -17.40
N VAL A 95 4.67 -8.36 -17.85
CA VAL A 95 3.64 -7.69 -17.03
C VAL A 95 3.31 -8.52 -15.78
N ALA A 96 3.14 -9.83 -15.94
CA ALA A 96 2.90 -10.74 -14.81
C ALA A 96 4.07 -10.74 -13.82
N ALA A 97 5.31 -10.86 -14.30
CA ALA A 97 6.51 -10.85 -13.46
C ALA A 97 6.66 -9.53 -12.68
N CYS A 98 6.32 -8.39 -13.28
CA CYS A 98 6.31 -7.10 -12.57
C CYS A 98 5.25 -7.07 -11.47
N GLY A 99 4.05 -7.63 -11.73
CA GLY A 99 2.99 -7.74 -10.73
C GLY A 99 3.39 -8.58 -9.53
N ASP A 100 3.97 -9.76 -9.78
CA ASP A 100 4.43 -10.68 -8.73
C ASP A 100 5.55 -10.05 -7.89
N LEU A 101 6.53 -9.42 -8.53
CA LEU A 101 7.60 -8.68 -7.86
C LEU A 101 7.03 -7.56 -6.98
N ALA A 102 6.09 -6.77 -7.52
CA ALA A 102 5.47 -5.68 -6.78
C ALA A 102 4.73 -6.19 -5.53
N TYR A 103 4.00 -7.30 -5.65
CA TYR A 103 3.31 -7.93 -4.53
C TYR A 103 4.29 -8.40 -3.44
N SER A 104 5.33 -9.15 -3.84
CA SER A 104 6.37 -9.68 -2.93
C SER A 104 7.08 -8.56 -2.16
N VAL A 105 7.59 -7.56 -2.88
CA VAL A 105 8.33 -6.43 -2.28
C VAL A 105 7.44 -5.61 -1.36
N LYS A 106 6.18 -5.37 -1.74
CA LYS A 106 5.22 -4.62 -0.91
C LYS A 106 4.92 -5.34 0.39
N ALA A 107 4.76 -6.66 0.37
CA ALA A 107 4.44 -7.48 1.54
C ALA A 107 5.55 -7.44 2.61
N LEU A 108 6.81 -7.39 2.18
CA LEU A 108 7.97 -7.53 3.07
C LEU A 108 8.70 -6.22 3.36
N GLY A 109 8.59 -5.21 2.49
CA GLY A 109 9.30 -3.93 2.64
C GLY A 109 8.92 -3.16 3.92
N GLY A 110 7.65 -3.21 4.34
CA GLY A 110 7.21 -2.58 5.58
C GLY A 110 7.76 -3.26 6.84
N THR A 111 7.87 -4.59 6.80
CA THR A 111 8.35 -5.43 7.90
C THR A 111 9.84 -5.21 8.19
N PHE A 112 10.64 -5.02 7.14
CA PHE A 112 12.11 -4.88 7.25
C PHE A 112 12.60 -3.42 7.18
N GLN A 113 11.75 -2.44 7.50
CA GLN A 113 12.11 -1.01 7.56
C GLN A 113 12.51 -0.39 6.19
N TYR A 114 11.94 -0.85 5.08
CA TYR A 114 12.11 -0.30 3.73
C TYR A 114 10.82 0.33 3.17
N PRO A 115 10.27 1.40 3.79
CA PRO A 115 9.00 2.00 3.35
C PRO A 115 9.09 2.64 1.96
N LEU A 116 10.28 3.04 1.49
CA LEU A 116 10.46 3.49 0.11
C LEU A 116 10.29 2.35 -0.90
N MET A 117 10.76 1.14 -0.59
CA MET A 117 10.51 -0.03 -1.44
C MET A 117 9.02 -0.35 -1.50
N THR A 118 8.31 -0.27 -0.38
CA THR A 118 6.85 -0.45 -0.35
C THR A 118 6.13 0.59 -1.22
N GLN A 119 6.56 1.85 -1.21
CA GLN A 119 5.96 2.90 -2.05
C GLN A 119 6.21 2.66 -3.54
N ILE A 120 7.45 2.33 -3.92
CA ILE A 120 7.80 2.03 -5.31
C ILE A 120 7.05 0.77 -5.79
N ALA A 121 6.98 -0.27 -4.96
CA ALA A 121 6.26 -1.50 -5.28
C ALA A 121 4.76 -1.25 -5.43
N LYS A 122 4.15 -0.43 -4.58
CA LYS A 122 2.74 -0.02 -4.74
C LYS A 122 2.52 0.75 -6.05
N SER A 123 3.43 1.65 -6.42
CA SER A 123 3.39 2.34 -7.71
C SER A 123 3.45 1.35 -8.87
N MET A 124 4.38 0.38 -8.82
CA MET A 124 4.49 -0.67 -9.84
C MET A 124 3.22 -1.53 -9.92
N GLU A 125 2.69 -1.98 -8.78
CA GLU A 125 1.47 -2.78 -8.68
C GLU A 125 0.29 -2.06 -9.38
N SER A 126 0.07 -0.78 -9.06
CA SER A 126 -0.98 0.02 -9.73
C SER A 126 -0.68 0.24 -11.21
N PHE A 127 0.60 0.42 -11.57
CA PHE A 127 1.03 0.62 -12.95
C PHE A 127 0.92 -0.63 -13.83
N VAL A 128 0.86 -1.84 -13.26
CA VAL A 128 0.67 -3.08 -14.02
C VAL A 128 -0.71 -3.70 -13.82
N ALA A 129 -1.50 -3.18 -12.87
CA ALA A 129 -2.85 -3.64 -12.59
C ALA A 129 -3.72 -3.71 -13.86
N ASP A 130 -4.51 -4.79 -13.95
CA ASP A 130 -5.46 -5.07 -15.03
C ASP A 130 -4.88 -5.12 -16.46
N ARG A 131 -3.55 -5.13 -16.60
CA ARG A 131 -2.88 -5.24 -17.90
C ARG A 131 -2.56 -6.68 -18.24
N THR A 132 -2.81 -7.04 -19.48
CA THR A 132 -2.39 -8.32 -20.07
C THR A 132 -1.16 -8.18 -20.95
N THR A 133 -0.75 -6.94 -21.27
CA THR A 133 0.42 -6.62 -22.11
C THR A 133 0.89 -5.18 -21.87
N ALA A 134 2.05 -4.84 -22.40
CA ALA A 134 2.65 -3.51 -22.30
C ALA A 134 3.31 -3.09 -23.63
N ASN A 135 3.27 -1.80 -23.96
CA ASN A 135 4.10 -1.25 -25.03
C ASN A 135 5.55 -1.02 -24.56
N GLU A 136 6.44 -0.64 -25.48
CA GLU A 136 7.86 -0.44 -25.17
C GLU A 136 8.08 0.64 -24.10
N LYS A 137 7.38 1.77 -24.20
CA LYS A 137 7.47 2.85 -23.22
C LYS A 137 7.03 2.38 -21.83
N GLN A 138 5.97 1.58 -21.77
CA GLN A 138 5.48 0.99 -20.51
C GLN A 138 6.46 -0.02 -19.91
N LEU A 139 7.11 -0.84 -20.74
CA LEU A 139 8.18 -1.73 -20.27
C LEU A 139 9.38 -0.96 -19.72
N LEU A 140 9.75 0.16 -20.34
CA LEU A 140 10.80 1.05 -19.82
C LEU A 140 10.40 1.66 -18.47
N VAL A 141 9.14 2.03 -18.29
CA VAL A 141 8.63 2.50 -16.98
C VAL A 141 8.72 1.38 -15.94
N SER A 142 8.35 0.14 -16.28
CA SER A 142 8.54 -1.01 -15.39
C SER A 142 10.01 -1.23 -15.03
N GLN A 143 10.91 -1.12 -16.00
CA GLN A 143 12.36 -1.22 -15.78
C GLN A 143 12.86 -0.14 -14.81
N LEU A 144 12.40 1.10 -14.93
CA LEU A 144 12.76 2.18 -13.99
C LEU A 144 12.30 1.90 -12.56
N HIS A 145 11.15 1.24 -12.36
CA HIS A 145 10.74 0.82 -11.03
C HIS A 145 11.67 -0.26 -10.47
N ILE A 146 12.04 -1.27 -11.28
CA ILE A 146 12.99 -2.32 -10.88
C ILE A 146 14.34 -1.71 -10.50
N ASP A 147 14.84 -0.77 -11.31
CA ASP A 147 16.12 -0.08 -11.07
C ASP A 147 16.06 0.74 -9.77
N SER A 148 14.96 1.42 -9.52
CA SER A 148 14.75 2.18 -8.28
C SER A 148 14.73 1.27 -7.06
N LEU A 149 14.03 0.13 -7.13
CA LEU A 149 14.03 -0.88 -6.07
C LEU A 149 15.44 -1.43 -5.82
N TYR A 150 16.20 -1.69 -6.88
CA TYR A 150 17.57 -2.17 -6.80
C TYR A 150 18.48 -1.16 -6.10
N VAL A 151 18.38 0.13 -6.43
CA VAL A 151 19.18 1.20 -5.81
C VAL A 151 18.85 1.33 -4.33
N ILE A 152 17.57 1.33 -3.95
CA ILE A 152 17.16 1.42 -2.53
C ILE A 152 17.70 0.22 -1.74
N LEU A 153 17.60 -0.99 -2.30
CA LEU A 153 18.07 -2.22 -1.66
C LEU A 153 19.60 -2.26 -1.56
N ALA A 154 20.31 -1.95 -2.65
CA ALA A 154 21.77 -1.98 -2.71
C ALA A 154 22.41 -0.92 -1.80
N SER A 155 21.82 0.27 -1.74
CA SER A 155 22.24 1.36 -0.85
C SER A 155 21.74 1.20 0.58
N ARG A 156 20.96 0.14 0.87
CA ARG A 156 20.35 -0.12 2.18
C ARG A 156 19.62 1.09 2.76
N VAL A 157 18.85 1.80 1.93
CA VAL A 157 18.09 2.97 2.37
C VAL A 157 16.89 2.51 3.18
N THR A 158 17.07 2.45 4.50
CA THR A 158 16.00 2.17 5.46
C THR A 158 15.26 3.46 5.82
N GLY A 159 14.03 3.31 6.33
CA GLY A 159 13.16 4.44 6.60
C GLY A 159 12.76 5.20 5.32
N PHE A 160 12.38 6.47 5.47
CA PHE A 160 11.82 7.27 4.37
C PHE A 160 12.89 7.96 3.49
N GLY A 161 14.17 7.61 3.64
CA GLY A 161 15.28 8.26 2.95
C GLY A 161 15.34 9.77 3.20
N THR A 162 16.10 10.45 2.34
CA THR A 162 16.23 11.91 2.32
C THR A 162 15.29 12.52 1.28
N THR A 163 15.39 13.84 1.09
CA THR A 163 14.66 14.56 0.04
C THR A 163 14.94 14.00 -1.36
N VAL A 164 16.13 13.46 -1.61
CA VAL A 164 16.51 12.93 -2.93
C VAL A 164 15.74 11.64 -3.26
N GLU A 165 15.73 10.68 -2.33
CA GLU A 165 15.01 9.41 -2.55
C GLU A 165 13.50 9.65 -2.62
N GLN A 166 12.96 10.53 -1.76
CA GLN A 166 11.54 10.89 -1.81
C GLN A 166 11.15 11.57 -3.13
N ALA A 167 11.99 12.49 -3.63
CA ALA A 167 11.78 13.11 -4.93
C ALA A 167 11.84 12.08 -6.07
N THR A 168 12.73 11.08 -5.96
CA THR A 168 12.83 9.99 -6.93
C THR A 168 11.56 9.16 -6.95
N VAL A 169 11.04 8.74 -5.79
CA VAL A 169 9.76 8.01 -5.68
C VAL A 169 8.61 8.85 -6.27
N ALA A 170 8.52 10.13 -5.92
CA ALA A 170 7.48 11.01 -6.43
C ALA A 170 7.54 11.20 -7.95
N ALA A 171 8.75 11.34 -8.51
CA ALA A 171 8.95 11.44 -9.96
C ALA A 171 8.56 10.14 -10.68
N LEU A 172 8.91 8.99 -10.11
CA LEU A 172 8.56 7.68 -10.63
C LEU A 172 7.04 7.44 -10.64
N THR A 173 6.34 7.78 -9.56
CA THR A 173 4.88 7.70 -9.49
C THR A 173 4.22 8.55 -10.58
N LYS A 174 4.65 9.80 -10.74
CA LYS A 174 4.13 10.69 -11.80
C LYS A 174 4.42 10.16 -13.20
N LEU A 175 5.57 9.52 -13.40
CA LEU A 175 5.92 8.88 -14.66
C LEU A 175 4.99 7.70 -14.95
N ALA A 176 4.72 6.85 -13.94
CA ALA A 176 3.79 5.74 -14.04
C ALA A 176 2.39 6.20 -14.46
N GLU A 177 1.85 7.21 -13.77
CA GLU A 177 0.55 7.83 -14.09
C GLU A 177 0.51 8.35 -15.54
N ARG A 178 1.58 9.00 -16.01
CA ARG A 178 1.65 9.54 -17.37
C ARG A 178 1.55 8.46 -18.45
N TYR A 179 2.05 7.26 -18.17
CA TYR A 179 2.08 6.12 -19.08
C TYR A 179 1.06 5.04 -18.73
N GLU A 180 0.11 5.34 -17.85
CA GLU A 180 -0.92 4.42 -17.41
C GLU A 180 -1.72 3.87 -18.61
N LEU A 181 -2.16 4.75 -19.50
CA LEU A 181 -2.79 4.37 -20.75
C LEU A 181 -1.74 4.20 -21.86
N PRO A 182 -1.89 3.20 -22.75
CA PRO A 182 -1.06 3.10 -23.94
C PRO A 182 -1.32 4.33 -24.81
N ARG A 183 -0.37 5.27 -24.85
CA ARG A 183 -0.38 6.34 -25.85
C ARG A 183 0.32 5.81 -27.09
N GLU A 184 -0.40 5.79 -28.20
CA GLU A 184 0.09 5.44 -29.54
C GLU A 184 1.37 6.23 -29.89
#